data_AF-A0A3D0ZPN7-F1
#
_entry.id   AF-A0A3D0ZPN7-F1
#
_cell.length_a   1.000
_cell.length_b   1.000
_cell.length_c   1.000
_cell.angle_alpha   90.00
_cell.angle_beta   90.00
_cell.angle_gamma   90.00
#
_symmetry.space_group_name_H-M   'P 1'
#
loop_
_entity.id
_entity.type
_entity.pdbx_description
1 polymer ?
#
loop_
_entity_poly.entity_id
_entity_poly.type
_entity_poly.pdbx_seq_one_letter_code
_entity_poly.pdbx_strand_id
1 'polypeptide(L)'
;KDKTAFMDSGIGHRIFVPLSGKIKINLLPGADFAVLDANGTDSNGATFSLPNPDPDNDGVTSYTVWARALGKPGGKSVTTPCAYLDGVEYCSTSNVVLVRDKGKSSFTNVTSQLLYVYIDLDGDGVEERYPLFDSALQDYFWSYDNNGLKLAQFRFYQN
;
A
#
# COMPACT_ATOMS: atom_id res chain seq x y z
N LYS A 1 0.43 -13.68 -20.82
CA LYS A 1 1.58 -14.54 -20.46
C LYS A 1 1.95 -14.17 -19.05
N ASP A 2 1.29 -14.79 -18.11
CA ASP A 2 1.54 -14.57 -16.69
C ASP A 2 2.92 -15.14 -16.36
N LYS A 3 3.69 -14.40 -15.57
CA LYS A 3 5.07 -14.77 -15.27
C LYS A 3 5.06 -15.72 -14.09
N THR A 4 5.41 -16.98 -14.33
CA THR A 4 5.46 -18.07 -13.34
C THR A 4 6.83 -18.21 -12.68
N ALA A 5 7.61 -17.12 -12.60
CA ALA A 5 8.92 -17.19 -11.96
C ALA A 5 8.75 -17.11 -10.45
N PHE A 6 9.30 -18.08 -9.71
CA PHE A 6 9.41 -18.03 -8.25
C PHE A 6 10.27 -16.80 -7.88
N MET A 7 9.62 -15.75 -7.37
CA MET A 7 10.26 -14.48 -6.96
C MET A 7 10.32 -14.36 -5.44
N ASP A 8 10.33 -15.51 -4.76
CA ASP A 8 10.25 -15.66 -3.31
C ASP A 8 11.59 -15.34 -2.62
N SER A 9 12.66 -15.06 -3.40
CA SER A 9 14.01 -14.82 -2.89
C SER A 9 14.28 -13.36 -2.48
N GLY A 10 13.31 -12.44 -2.59
CA GLY A 10 13.37 -11.12 -1.94
C GLY A 10 14.54 -10.21 -2.33
N ILE A 11 15.27 -10.49 -3.43
CA ILE A 11 16.42 -9.66 -3.84
C ILE A 11 15.93 -8.39 -4.57
N GLY A 12 15.44 -7.42 -3.78
CA GLY A 12 15.25 -6.03 -4.20
C GLY A 12 14.00 -5.32 -3.68
N HIS A 13 13.99 -3.99 -3.78
CA HIS A 13 12.89 -3.11 -3.35
C HIS A 13 11.77 -2.99 -4.40
N ARG A 14 11.30 -4.11 -4.96
CA ARG A 14 10.32 -4.12 -6.06
C ARG A 14 9.30 -5.23 -5.86
N ILE A 15 8.03 -4.89 -6.12
CA ILE A 15 6.92 -5.82 -6.22
C ILE A 15 6.43 -5.82 -7.67
N PHE A 16 6.22 -6.99 -8.24
CA PHE A 16 5.64 -7.17 -9.56
C PHE A 16 4.13 -7.38 -9.43
N VAL A 17 3.36 -6.67 -10.24
CA VAL A 17 1.90 -6.66 -10.19
C VAL A 17 1.35 -6.81 -11.60
N PRO A 18 0.12 -7.33 -11.78
CA PRO A 18 -0.54 -7.36 -13.07
C PRO A 18 -0.63 -5.94 -13.65
N LEU A 19 -0.56 -5.84 -14.99
CA LEU A 19 -0.71 -4.54 -15.66
C LEU A 19 -2.14 -3.99 -15.54
N SER A 20 -3.11 -4.87 -15.35
CA SER A 20 -4.52 -4.55 -15.14
C SER A 20 -5.07 -5.50 -14.08
N GLY A 21 -5.82 -4.96 -13.13
CA GLY A 21 -6.48 -5.71 -12.08
C GLY A 21 -5.98 -5.37 -10.67
N LYS A 22 -6.69 -5.93 -9.70
CA LYS A 22 -6.50 -5.69 -8.28
C LYS A 22 -5.76 -6.86 -7.62
N ILE A 23 -4.81 -6.54 -6.76
CA ILE A 23 -4.08 -7.51 -5.93
C ILE A 23 -4.01 -7.05 -4.47
N LYS A 24 -3.67 -7.97 -3.58
CA LYS A 24 -3.30 -7.64 -2.20
C LYS A 24 -1.78 -7.57 -2.07
N ILE A 25 -1.32 -6.52 -1.38
CA ILE A 25 0.04 -6.43 -0.86
C ILE A 25 -0.10 -6.51 0.66
N ASN A 26 0.11 -7.69 1.22
CA ASN A 26 0.00 -7.96 2.65
C ASN A 26 1.07 -7.17 3.41
N LEU A 27 0.70 -6.61 4.57
CA LEU A 27 1.58 -5.80 5.39
C LEU A 27 1.88 -6.53 6.69
N LEU A 28 3.16 -6.68 6.99
CA LEU A 28 3.62 -7.27 8.23
C LEU A 28 4.43 -6.24 9.02
N PRO A 29 4.25 -6.15 10.35
CA PRO A 29 5.10 -5.30 11.17
C PRO A 29 6.53 -5.86 11.19
N GLY A 30 7.51 -5.00 11.01
CA GLY A 30 8.93 -5.35 11.08
C GLY A 30 9.82 -4.16 11.39
N ALA A 31 11.08 -4.41 11.78
CA ALA A 31 12.02 -3.34 12.12
C ALA A 31 12.49 -2.53 10.90
N ASP A 32 12.46 -3.15 9.71
CA ASP A 32 12.99 -2.59 8.47
C ASP A 32 11.96 -2.66 7.33
N PHE A 33 12.15 -1.83 6.30
CA PHE A 33 11.41 -1.92 5.05
C PHE A 33 11.93 -3.08 4.19
N ALA A 34 11.15 -4.14 4.04
CA ALA A 34 11.56 -5.33 3.29
C ALA A 34 10.44 -5.87 2.41
N VAL A 35 10.75 -6.17 1.15
CA VAL A 35 9.85 -6.96 0.30
C VAL A 35 10.09 -8.42 0.63
N LEU A 36 9.12 -9.04 1.31
CA LEU A 36 9.19 -10.44 1.72
C LEU A 36 8.69 -11.37 0.62
N ASP A 37 7.71 -10.91 -0.15
CA ASP A 37 7.25 -11.56 -1.36
C ASP A 37 7.03 -10.49 -2.44
N ALA A 38 7.77 -10.63 -3.55
CA ALA A 38 7.74 -9.70 -4.66
C ALA A 38 6.72 -10.07 -5.74
N ASN A 39 6.08 -11.24 -5.68
CA ASN A 39 5.20 -11.73 -6.74
C ASN A 39 3.72 -11.43 -6.47
N GLY A 40 3.29 -10.21 -6.76
CA GLY A 40 1.86 -9.90 -6.73
C GLY A 40 1.04 -10.49 -7.89
N THR A 41 1.60 -11.37 -8.75
CA THR A 41 0.88 -11.93 -9.91
C THR A 41 0.36 -13.36 -9.70
N ASP A 42 0.71 -13.98 -8.56
CA ASP A 42 0.13 -15.26 -8.14
C ASP A 42 -1.13 -15.07 -7.29
N SER A 43 -1.65 -16.16 -6.73
CA SER A 43 -2.91 -16.20 -6.01
C SER A 43 -2.85 -15.63 -4.59
N ASN A 44 -1.67 -15.57 -3.97
CA ASN A 44 -1.49 -15.09 -2.58
C ASN A 44 -1.10 -13.61 -2.51
N GLY A 45 -0.76 -12.99 -3.64
CA GLY A 45 -0.37 -11.59 -3.70
C GLY A 45 1.04 -11.37 -3.17
N ALA A 46 1.42 -10.11 -2.97
CA ALA A 46 2.75 -9.76 -2.49
C ALA A 46 2.77 -9.52 -0.98
N THR A 47 3.96 -9.47 -0.38
CA THR A 47 4.12 -9.19 1.05
C THR A 47 5.22 -8.17 1.28
N PHE A 48 4.92 -7.13 2.04
CA PHE A 48 5.83 -6.06 2.41
C PHE A 48 5.87 -5.90 3.93
N SER A 49 7.07 -5.88 4.49
CA SER A 49 7.33 -5.60 5.89
C SER A 49 7.75 -4.14 6.07
N LEU A 50 7.21 -3.49 7.10
CA LEU A 50 7.47 -2.10 7.43
C LEU A 50 7.30 -1.84 8.94
N PRO A 51 7.99 -0.82 9.49
CA PRO A 51 7.79 -0.40 10.87
C PRO A 51 6.38 0.11 11.14
N ASN A 52 5.92 -0.03 12.39
CA ASN A 52 4.70 0.61 12.83
C ASN A 52 4.84 2.13 12.61
N PRO A 53 3.98 2.73 11.78
CA PRO A 53 4.12 4.12 11.42
C PRO A 53 3.85 5.03 12.60
N ASP A 54 2.93 4.70 13.50
CA ASP A 54 2.46 5.58 14.57
C ASP A 54 2.06 4.69 15.78
N PRO A 55 3.05 4.22 16.55
CA PRO A 55 2.83 3.22 17.60
C PRO A 55 2.03 3.77 18.79
N ASP A 56 2.03 5.08 18.98
CA ASP A 56 1.31 5.75 20.07
C ASP A 56 -0.07 6.27 19.63
N ASN A 57 -0.42 6.10 18.33
CA ASN A 57 -1.62 6.62 17.67
C ASN A 57 -1.89 8.11 17.98
N ASP A 58 -0.85 8.93 17.99
CA ASP A 58 -0.94 10.36 18.24
C ASP A 58 -1.12 11.18 16.95
N GLY A 59 -1.02 10.53 15.79
CA GLY A 59 -1.10 11.16 14.47
C GLY A 59 0.25 11.62 13.91
N VAL A 60 1.35 11.32 14.58
CA VAL A 60 2.71 11.66 14.17
C VAL A 60 3.44 10.39 13.77
N THR A 61 3.66 10.23 12.46
CA THR A 61 4.34 9.04 11.98
C THR A 61 5.85 9.08 12.23
N SER A 62 6.48 7.92 12.41
CA SER A 62 7.94 7.73 12.52
C SER A 62 8.67 7.87 11.17
N TYR A 63 7.92 7.85 10.06
CA TYR A 63 8.42 8.09 8.72
C TYR A 63 7.35 8.70 7.82
N THR A 64 7.77 9.34 6.74
CA THR A 64 6.89 9.82 5.67
C THR A 64 7.00 8.97 4.42
N VAL A 65 5.91 8.88 3.67
CA VAL A 65 5.84 8.19 2.38
C VAL A 65 5.52 9.16 1.27
N TRP A 66 6.30 9.06 0.21
CA TRP A 66 6.17 9.88 -0.98
C TRP A 66 6.03 9.00 -2.20
N ALA A 67 5.03 9.27 -3.03
CA ALA A 67 4.71 8.44 -4.19
C ALA A 67 4.70 9.24 -5.49
N ARG A 68 4.98 8.54 -6.61
CA ARG A 68 4.79 9.06 -7.97
C ARG A 68 4.52 7.97 -8.99
N ALA A 69 3.85 8.35 -10.07
CA ALA A 69 3.68 7.53 -11.27
C ALA A 69 4.84 7.73 -12.25
N LEU A 70 5.48 6.68 -12.75
CA LEU A 70 6.58 6.73 -13.73
C LEU A 70 6.36 5.74 -14.90
N GLY A 71 7.22 5.83 -15.92
CA GLY A 71 7.16 5.00 -17.13
C GLY A 71 6.31 5.62 -18.24
N LYS A 72 5.69 4.77 -19.08
CA LYS A 72 4.87 5.20 -20.22
C LYS A 72 3.59 5.90 -19.74
N PRO A 73 3.26 7.10 -20.27
CA PRO A 73 1.99 7.79 -19.99
C PRO A 73 0.73 7.03 -20.36
N GLY A 74 -0.36 7.39 -19.67
CA GLY A 74 -1.73 6.90 -19.91
C GLY A 74 -2.21 5.80 -18.95
N GLY A 75 -1.41 5.43 -17.95
CA GLY A 75 -1.80 4.46 -16.92
C GLY A 75 -2.07 5.13 -15.57
N LYS A 76 -2.90 4.48 -14.76
CA LYS A 76 -3.17 4.89 -13.37
C LYS A 76 -3.13 3.69 -12.42
N SER A 77 -2.92 3.93 -11.14
CA SER A 77 -3.13 2.96 -10.08
C SER A 77 -3.83 3.60 -8.89
N VAL A 78 -4.56 2.80 -8.14
CA VAL A 78 -5.16 3.19 -6.85
C VAL A 78 -4.66 2.23 -5.79
N THR A 79 -4.12 2.76 -4.70
CA THR A 79 -3.72 1.99 -3.53
C THR A 79 -4.58 2.39 -2.35
N THR A 80 -5.31 1.44 -1.77
CA THR A 80 -6.19 1.69 -0.61
C THR A 80 -5.74 0.83 0.55
N PRO A 81 -5.42 1.41 1.72
CA PRO A 81 -5.20 0.65 2.95
C PRO A 81 -6.47 -0.08 3.38
N CYS A 82 -6.34 -1.35 3.71
CA CYS A 82 -7.42 -2.19 4.18
C CYS A 82 -6.93 -3.07 5.34
N ALA A 83 -7.87 -3.56 6.14
CA ALA A 83 -7.62 -4.47 7.23
C ALA A 83 -8.90 -5.29 7.49
N TYR A 84 -8.83 -6.18 8.48
CA TYR A 84 -9.94 -7.02 8.91
C TYR A 84 -10.36 -6.70 10.34
N LEU A 85 -11.65 -6.78 10.60
CA LEU A 85 -12.21 -6.85 11.94
C LEU A 85 -13.13 -8.07 12.00
N ASP A 86 -12.82 -9.02 12.88
CA ASP A 86 -13.58 -10.26 13.06
C ASP A 86 -13.87 -11.02 11.74
N GLY A 87 -12.88 -11.04 10.83
CA GLY A 87 -12.96 -11.70 9.53
C GLY A 87 -13.70 -10.92 8.44
N VAL A 88 -14.18 -9.71 8.73
CA VAL A 88 -14.80 -8.80 7.76
C VAL A 88 -13.77 -7.81 7.23
N GLU A 89 -13.67 -7.69 5.91
CA GLU A 89 -12.74 -6.77 5.24
C GLU A 89 -13.28 -5.33 5.29
N TYR A 90 -12.47 -4.41 5.81
CA TYR A 90 -12.70 -2.97 5.79
C TYR A 90 -11.58 -2.28 5.02
N CYS A 91 -11.96 -1.43 4.07
CA CYS A 91 -11.02 -0.63 3.30
C CYS A 91 -11.22 0.86 3.60
N SER A 92 -10.12 1.56 3.74
CA SER A 92 -10.05 2.99 3.97
C SER A 92 -10.85 3.75 2.91
N THR A 93 -11.55 4.80 3.32
CA THR A 93 -12.18 5.75 2.40
C THR A 93 -11.13 6.66 1.72
N SER A 94 -9.97 6.81 2.35
CA SER A 94 -8.79 7.50 1.82
C SER A 94 -7.89 6.55 1.02
N ASN A 95 -7.40 7.01 -0.12
CA ASN A 95 -6.57 6.22 -1.01
C ASN A 95 -5.52 7.06 -1.76
N VAL A 96 -4.49 6.37 -2.25
CA VAL A 96 -3.44 6.95 -3.08
C VAL A 96 -3.76 6.71 -4.55
N VAL A 97 -4.04 7.78 -5.28
CA VAL A 97 -4.22 7.73 -6.74
C VAL A 97 -2.95 8.21 -7.43
N LEU A 98 -2.34 7.36 -8.26
CA LEU A 98 -1.19 7.70 -9.08
C LEU A 98 -1.60 7.69 -10.55
N VAL A 99 -1.48 8.83 -11.23
CA VAL A 99 -1.75 8.96 -12.66
C VAL A 99 -0.46 9.31 -13.40
N ARG A 100 -0.13 8.58 -14.47
CA ARG A 100 1.02 8.90 -15.31
C ARG A 100 0.60 9.77 -16.50
N ASP A 101 0.76 11.07 -16.34
CA ASP A 101 0.63 12.06 -17.42
C ASP A 101 1.88 12.14 -18.31
N LYS A 102 1.85 12.98 -19.34
CA LYS A 102 3.05 13.31 -20.13
C LYS A 102 3.96 14.26 -19.33
N GLY A 103 5.26 14.25 -19.63
CA GLY A 103 6.24 15.14 -19.00
C GLY A 103 6.81 14.64 -17.67
N LYS A 104 7.33 15.58 -16.87
CA LYS A 104 8.01 15.31 -15.59
C LYS A 104 7.01 14.79 -14.56
N SER A 105 7.42 13.74 -13.83
CA SER A 105 6.68 13.21 -12.69
C SER A 105 7.41 13.55 -11.39
N SER A 106 6.68 14.17 -10.46
CA SER A 106 7.17 14.60 -9.15
C SER A 106 6.58 13.73 -8.04
N PHE A 107 7.31 13.61 -6.94
CA PHE A 107 6.81 12.95 -5.75
C PHE A 107 5.78 13.82 -5.02
N THR A 108 4.75 13.19 -4.50
CA THR A 108 3.74 13.80 -3.62
C THR A 108 3.75 13.05 -2.30
N ASN A 109 3.57 13.77 -1.19
CA ASN A 109 3.42 13.16 0.12
C ASN A 109 2.07 12.43 0.18
N VAL A 110 2.12 11.14 0.50
CA VAL A 110 0.96 10.25 0.58
C VAL A 110 0.87 9.56 1.95
N THR A 111 1.57 10.09 2.95
CA THR A 111 1.75 9.45 4.26
C THR A 111 0.42 9.15 4.92
N SER A 112 -0.49 10.12 5.01
CA SER A 112 -1.78 9.91 5.67
C SER A 112 -2.65 8.91 4.91
N GLN A 113 -2.71 9.01 3.57
CA GLN A 113 -3.55 8.15 2.74
C GLN A 113 -3.05 6.70 2.65
N LEU A 114 -1.77 6.45 2.93
CA LEU A 114 -1.16 5.12 2.76
C LEU A 114 -0.94 4.40 4.11
N LEU A 115 -0.68 5.15 5.18
CA LEU A 115 -0.30 4.59 6.50
C LEU A 115 -1.44 4.59 7.52
N TYR A 116 -2.65 4.99 7.13
CA TYR A 116 -3.83 4.93 7.98
C TYR A 116 -5.01 4.31 7.23
N VAL A 117 -5.85 3.62 7.99
CA VAL A 117 -7.17 3.18 7.58
C VAL A 117 -8.18 4.17 8.16
N TYR A 118 -8.89 4.89 7.29
CA TYR A 118 -9.98 5.79 7.65
C TYR A 118 -11.31 5.09 7.39
N ILE A 119 -12.02 4.73 8.45
CA ILE A 119 -13.27 3.96 8.38
C ILE A 119 -14.18 4.33 9.54
N ASP A 120 -15.48 4.29 9.30
CA ASP A 120 -16.53 4.42 10.31
C ASP A 120 -16.95 2.99 10.73
N LEU A 121 -16.47 2.53 11.88
CA LEU A 121 -16.74 1.16 12.36
C LEU A 121 -18.06 1.02 13.12
N ASP A 122 -18.53 2.09 13.77
CA ASP A 122 -19.73 2.05 14.61
C ASP A 122 -21.01 2.53 13.89
N GLY A 123 -20.85 3.08 12.68
CA GLY A 123 -21.91 3.52 11.79
C GLY A 123 -22.52 4.86 12.16
N ASP A 124 -21.81 5.70 12.90
CA ASP A 124 -22.29 7.02 13.33
C ASP A 124 -22.14 8.11 12.24
N GLY A 125 -21.45 7.80 11.14
CA GLY A 125 -21.17 8.69 10.01
C GLY A 125 -19.88 9.50 10.14
N VAL A 126 -19.07 9.26 11.17
CA VAL A 126 -17.76 9.86 11.40
C VAL A 126 -16.68 8.81 11.16
N GLU A 127 -15.64 9.16 10.41
CA GLU A 127 -14.54 8.24 10.17
C GLU A 127 -13.53 8.30 11.32
N GLU A 128 -13.22 7.13 11.89
CA GLU A 128 -12.06 6.95 12.75
C GLU A 128 -10.78 6.77 11.95
N ARG A 129 -9.65 7.08 12.58
CA ARG A 129 -8.31 6.89 12.03
C ARG A 129 -7.58 5.80 12.80
N TYR A 130 -7.20 4.74 12.10
CA TYR A 130 -6.36 3.67 12.64
C TYR A 130 -5.02 3.64 11.91
N PRO A 131 -3.87 3.80 12.60
CA PRO A 131 -2.58 3.57 11.98
C PRO A 131 -2.45 2.10 11.54
N LEU A 132 -1.60 1.84 10.54
CA LEU A 132 -1.26 0.46 10.22
C LEU A 132 -0.74 -0.26 11.48
N PHE A 133 -1.22 -1.47 11.71
CA PHE A 133 -0.92 -2.29 12.89
C PHE A 133 -1.52 -1.79 14.22
N ASP A 134 -2.51 -0.91 14.18
CA ASP A 134 -3.36 -0.67 15.36
C ASP A 134 -4.04 -1.98 15.79
N SER A 135 -4.09 -2.24 17.10
CA SER A 135 -4.67 -3.45 17.68
C SER A 135 -6.19 -3.58 17.47
N ALA A 136 -6.88 -2.51 17.07
CA ALA A 136 -8.30 -2.55 16.75
C ALA A 136 -8.63 -3.35 15.48
N LEU A 137 -7.66 -3.52 14.56
CA LEU A 137 -7.83 -4.26 13.31
C LEU A 137 -6.72 -5.30 13.13
N GLN A 138 -6.93 -6.25 12.22
CA GLN A 138 -6.05 -7.38 11.95
C GLN A 138 -5.71 -7.47 10.46
N ASP A 139 -4.66 -8.21 10.12
CA ASP A 139 -4.33 -8.59 8.73
C ASP A 139 -4.34 -7.42 7.73
N TYR A 140 -3.57 -6.37 8.05
CA TYR A 140 -3.46 -5.18 7.21
C TYR A 140 -2.89 -5.51 5.82
N PHE A 141 -3.43 -4.89 4.79
CA PHE A 141 -2.92 -4.98 3.43
C PHE A 141 -3.18 -3.71 2.63
N TRP A 142 -2.37 -3.46 1.61
CA TRP A 142 -2.69 -2.48 0.58
C TRP A 142 -3.42 -3.17 -0.57
N SER A 143 -4.66 -2.76 -0.81
CA SER A 143 -5.43 -3.10 -2.01
C SER A 143 -4.89 -2.27 -3.18
N TYR A 144 -4.08 -2.88 -4.04
CA TYR A 144 -3.47 -2.21 -5.18
C TYR A 144 -4.22 -2.58 -6.46
N ASP A 145 -4.92 -1.60 -7.03
CA ASP A 145 -5.63 -1.72 -8.30
C ASP A 145 -4.84 -1.03 -9.43
N ASN A 146 -4.31 -1.83 -10.36
CA ASN A 146 -3.58 -1.31 -11.50
C ASN A 146 -4.49 -1.17 -12.72
N ASN A 147 -4.40 -0.01 -13.37
CA ASN A 147 -5.10 0.31 -14.61
C ASN A 147 -4.08 0.83 -15.62
N GLY A 148 -3.13 -0.04 -16.00
CA GLY A 148 -2.14 0.24 -17.04
C GLY A 148 -0.91 1.04 -16.60
N LEU A 149 -0.78 1.39 -15.31
CA LEU A 149 0.42 2.07 -14.81
C LEU A 149 1.63 1.14 -14.90
N LYS A 150 2.74 1.68 -15.44
CA LYS A 150 3.96 0.91 -15.67
C LYS A 150 4.84 0.81 -14.44
N LEU A 151 4.88 1.87 -13.64
CA LEU A 151 5.70 1.93 -12.44
C LEU A 151 5.10 2.92 -11.44
N ALA A 152 4.63 2.41 -10.31
CA ALA A 152 4.45 3.20 -9.10
C ALA A 152 5.78 3.20 -8.33
N GLN A 153 6.26 4.36 -7.92
CA GLN A 153 7.44 4.47 -7.04
C GLN A 153 7.01 5.06 -5.71
N PHE A 154 7.37 4.37 -4.63
CA PHE A 154 7.23 4.84 -3.26
C PHE A 154 8.60 5.07 -2.66
N ARG A 155 8.73 6.11 -1.83
CA ARG A 155 9.92 6.42 -1.05
C ARG A 155 9.51 6.62 0.40
N PHE A 156 10.27 6.01 1.29
CA PHE A 156 10.07 6.06 2.73
C PHE A 156 11.23 6.85 3.33
N TYR A 157 10.93 7.83 4.17
CA TYR A 157 11.92 8.69 4.82
C TYR A 157 11.67 8.70 6.31
N GLN A 158 12.66 8.32 7.11
CA GLN A 158 12.58 8.44 8.57
C GLN A 158 12.46 9.90 8.98
N ASN A 159 11.69 10.16 10.04
CA ASN A 159 11.52 11.47 10.65
C ASN A 159 12.55 11.74 11.75
#